data_AF-A0A444HI77-F1
#
_entry.id   AF-A0A444HI77-F1
#
_cell.length_a   1.000
_cell.length_b   1.000
_cell.length_c   1.000
_cell.angle_alpha   90.00
_cell.angle_beta   90.00
_cell.angle_gamma   90.00
#
_symmetry.space_group_name_H-M   'P 1'
#
loop_
_entity.id
_entity.type
_entity.pdbx_description
1 polymer ?
#
loop_
_entity_poly.entity_id
_entity_poly.type
_entity_poly.pdbx_seq_one_letter_code
_entity_poly.pdbx_strand_id
1 'polypeptide(L)'
;MAQPPALPLPKVAPSLRDVGFALGIIGIICILFLPIPPFLIDMGLAFSIAFSVLILMVSLWIQKPLDFSSFPTILLIATMTRLALNIATTRVILSHGNEGHEAAGGVIAGFASLVMSGDFVIGLIVFLILITINFIVITKGATRIAEVGARFTLDAIPGKQMSIDADLSAGIIDEKEAQRRRKELEEESSFFGAMDGASKFVRGDAVAGLIITCINVFGGIIIGYFRHGMPIGEAADVFVKLSVGDGLVSQMPALIVSLAAGLLVSRGGTVGSTDQAVVNQLSGYPRALSVSAVLMFVLALMPGLPFVPFVVLGGLLAFGAWFIP
;
A
#
# COMPACT_ATOMS: atom_id res chain seq x y z
N MET A 1 31.06 7.37 51.14
CA MET A 1 30.51 7.45 49.76
C MET A 1 30.28 6.04 49.27
N ALA A 2 29.04 5.54 49.33
CA ALA A 2 28.70 4.22 48.81
C ALA A 2 28.47 4.33 47.29
N GLN A 3 29.15 3.50 46.50
CA GLN A 3 28.92 3.40 45.07
C GLN A 3 27.48 2.92 44.81
N PRO A 4 26.73 3.53 43.87
CA PRO A 4 25.40 3.04 43.53
C PRO A 4 25.50 1.61 42.97
N PRO A 5 24.55 0.72 43.31
CA PRO A 5 24.55 -0.64 42.79
C PRO A 5 24.43 -0.61 41.27
N ALA A 6 25.37 -1.25 40.58
CA ALA A 6 25.33 -1.39 39.13
C ALA A 6 24.07 -2.17 38.73
N LEU A 7 23.17 -1.51 38.00
CA LEU A 7 22.00 -2.14 37.41
C LEU A 7 22.47 -3.32 36.53
N PRO A 8 21.99 -4.56 36.78
CA PRO A 8 22.34 -5.68 35.94
C PRO A 8 21.73 -5.44 34.56
N LEU A 9 22.58 -5.15 33.57
CA LEU A 9 22.16 -5.09 32.17
C LEU A 9 21.64 -6.49 31.79
N PRO A 10 20.35 -6.64 31.44
CA PRO A 10 19.84 -7.92 30.99
C PRO A 10 20.58 -8.29 29.70
N LYS A 11 21.45 -9.31 29.78
CA LYS A 11 22.09 -9.90 28.61
C LYS A 11 21.03 -10.70 27.86
N VAL A 12 20.29 -10.00 27.00
CA VAL A 12 19.43 -10.63 26.01
C VAL A 12 20.35 -11.30 24.99
N ALA A 13 20.45 -12.64 25.03
CA ALA A 13 21.12 -13.37 23.97
C ALA A 13 20.37 -13.10 22.66
N PRO A 14 21.05 -12.72 21.57
CA PRO A 14 20.37 -12.41 20.32
C PRO A 14 19.61 -13.65 19.83
N SER A 15 18.29 -13.55 19.74
CA SER A 15 17.50 -14.59 19.10
C SER A 15 17.86 -14.62 17.62
N LEU A 16 17.91 -15.81 17.01
CA LEU A 16 18.08 -15.96 15.55
C LEU A 16 17.08 -15.09 14.76
N ARG A 17 15.90 -14.84 15.35
CA ARG A 17 14.86 -13.98 14.79
C ARG A 17 15.23 -12.50 14.80
N ASP A 18 15.88 -12.01 15.85
CA ASP A 18 16.32 -10.63 15.98
C ASP A 18 17.48 -10.34 15.01
N VAL A 19 18.39 -11.33 14.86
CA VAL A 19 19.47 -11.26 13.88
C VAL A 19 18.92 -11.24 12.46
N GLY A 20 17.93 -12.08 12.14
CA GLY A 20 17.28 -12.08 10.83
C GLY A 20 16.60 -10.76 10.50
N PHE A 21 15.90 -10.15 11.45
CA PHE A 21 15.27 -8.84 11.27
C PHE A 21 16.29 -7.72 11.04
N ALA A 22 17.35 -7.67 11.86
CA ALA A 22 18.43 -6.70 11.70
C ALA A 22 19.16 -6.85 10.35
N LEU A 23 19.46 -8.09 9.94
CA LEU A 23 20.03 -8.37 8.63
C LEU A 23 19.12 -7.93 7.49
N GLY A 24 17.81 -8.09 7.63
CA GLY A 24 16.83 -7.58 6.64
C GLY A 24 16.92 -6.07 6.47
N ILE A 25 16.95 -5.31 7.57
CA ILE A 25 17.09 -3.84 7.53
C ILE A 25 18.44 -3.43 6.92
N ILE A 26 19.53 -4.07 7.34
CA ILE A 26 20.86 -3.83 6.76
C ILE A 26 20.85 -4.14 5.26
N GLY A 27 20.17 -5.21 4.84
CA GLY A 27 19.98 -5.56 3.44
C GLY A 27 19.30 -4.45 2.65
N ILE A 28 18.21 -3.87 3.16
CA ILE A 28 17.54 -2.72 2.53
C ILE A 28 18.49 -1.52 2.38
N ILE A 29 19.30 -1.24 3.41
CA ILE A 29 20.29 -0.16 3.35
C ILE A 29 21.41 -0.48 2.35
N CYS A 30 21.89 -1.73 2.30
CA CYS A 30 22.89 -2.16 1.34
C CYS A 30 22.42 -1.99 -0.10
N ILE A 31 21.15 -2.28 -0.39
CA ILE A 31 20.53 -2.08 -1.71
C ILE A 31 20.68 -0.63 -2.21
N LEU A 32 20.67 0.34 -1.29
CA LEU A 32 20.80 1.75 -1.62
C LEU A 32 22.21 2.11 -2.15
N PHE A 33 23.25 1.49 -1.61
CA PHE A 33 24.64 1.87 -1.89
C PHE A 33 25.33 0.94 -2.88
N LEU A 34 25.04 -0.35 -2.85
CA LEU A 34 25.71 -1.35 -3.68
C LEU A 34 25.04 -1.48 -5.06
N PRO A 35 25.82 -1.64 -6.15
CA PRO A 35 25.27 -2.04 -7.43
C PRO A 35 24.75 -3.48 -7.34
N ILE A 36 23.52 -3.69 -7.79
CA ILE A 36 22.84 -4.97 -7.71
C ILE A 36 22.65 -5.52 -9.12
N PRO A 37 22.91 -6.82 -9.36
CA PRO A 37 22.61 -7.45 -10.64
C PRO A 37 21.09 -7.42 -10.94
N PRO A 38 20.68 -7.32 -12.23
CA PRO A 38 19.27 -7.26 -12.62
C PRO A 38 18.40 -8.39 -12.06
N PHE A 39 18.95 -9.61 -11.95
CA PHE A 39 18.24 -10.75 -11.37
C PHE A 39 17.78 -10.52 -9.91
N LEU A 40 18.62 -9.91 -9.07
CA LEU A 40 18.27 -9.62 -7.68
C LEU A 40 17.27 -8.45 -7.59
N ILE A 41 17.31 -7.53 -8.56
CA ILE A 41 16.29 -6.48 -8.69
C ILE A 41 14.93 -7.11 -9.00
N ASP A 42 14.84 -7.99 -10.00
CA ASP A 42 13.60 -8.69 -10.34
C ASP A 42 13.03 -9.45 -9.14
N MET A 43 13.90 -10.17 -8.42
CA MET A 43 13.50 -10.90 -7.22
C MET A 43 13.02 -9.95 -6.10
N GLY A 44 13.69 -8.80 -5.93
CA GLY A 44 13.30 -7.76 -4.99
C GLY A 44 11.96 -7.10 -5.33
N LEU A 45 11.74 -6.77 -6.61
CA LEU A 45 10.48 -6.20 -7.10
C LEU A 45 9.32 -7.20 -6.93
N ALA A 46 9.54 -8.46 -7.30
CA ALA A 46 8.56 -9.53 -7.07
C ALA A 46 8.26 -9.72 -5.58
N PHE A 47 9.28 -9.70 -4.73
CA PHE A 47 9.12 -9.75 -3.27
C PHE A 47 8.30 -8.56 -2.76
N SER A 48 8.57 -7.34 -3.24
CA SER A 48 7.84 -6.12 -2.85
C SER A 48 6.34 -6.21 -3.18
N ILE A 49 6.00 -6.74 -4.37
CA ILE A 49 4.62 -6.97 -4.78
C ILE A 49 3.97 -8.04 -3.89
N ALA A 50 4.62 -9.20 -3.74
CA ALA A 50 4.10 -10.31 -2.92
C ALA A 50 3.90 -9.89 -1.46
N PHE A 51 4.83 -9.14 -0.89
CA PHE A 51 4.77 -8.63 0.47
C PHE A 51 3.62 -7.63 0.64
N SER A 52 3.40 -6.77 -0.35
CA SER A 52 2.27 -5.83 -0.36
C SER A 52 0.92 -6.56 -0.41
N VAL A 53 0.80 -7.58 -1.25
CA VAL A 53 -0.41 -8.42 -1.33
C VAL A 53 -0.64 -9.14 0.01
N LEU A 54 0.40 -9.68 0.62
CA LEU A 54 0.32 -10.31 1.95
C LEU A 54 -0.22 -9.32 2.99
N ILE A 55 0.30 -8.09 3.03
CA ILE A 55 -0.17 -7.04 3.93
C ILE A 55 -1.66 -6.75 3.71
N LEU A 56 -2.11 -6.64 2.45
CA LEU A 56 -3.52 -6.43 2.13
C LEU A 56 -4.40 -7.60 2.58
N MET A 57 -3.98 -8.85 2.32
CA MET A 57 -4.76 -10.04 2.70
C MET A 57 -4.89 -10.15 4.22
N VAL A 58 -3.81 -9.93 4.97
CA VAL A 58 -3.87 -9.90 6.44
C VAL A 58 -4.83 -8.81 6.90
N SER A 59 -4.73 -7.61 6.33
CA SER A 59 -5.61 -6.47 6.70
C SER A 59 -7.09 -6.73 6.41
N LEU A 60 -7.42 -7.50 5.36
CA LEU A 60 -8.79 -7.89 5.05
C LEU A 60 -9.36 -8.88 6.08
N TRP A 61 -8.56 -9.85 6.53
CA TRP A 61 -9.03 -10.95 7.37
C TRP A 61 -8.94 -10.75 8.88
N ILE A 62 -8.17 -9.76 9.37
CA ILE A 62 -8.13 -9.49 10.81
C ILE A 62 -9.52 -9.08 11.35
N GLN A 63 -9.79 -9.38 12.62
CA GLN A 63 -11.07 -9.10 13.27
C GLN A 63 -11.09 -7.72 13.92
N LYS A 64 -9.97 -7.30 14.52
CA LYS A 64 -9.76 -5.98 15.09
C LYS A 64 -8.49 -5.34 14.52
N PRO A 65 -8.45 -4.00 14.32
CA PRO A 65 -7.23 -3.32 13.90
C PRO A 65 -6.02 -3.60 14.80
N LEU A 66 -6.24 -3.72 16.12
CA LEU A 66 -5.19 -4.00 17.10
C LEU A 66 -4.57 -5.40 17.00
N ASP A 67 -5.27 -6.37 16.38
CA ASP A 67 -4.70 -7.70 16.12
C ASP A 67 -3.49 -7.61 15.17
N PHE A 68 -3.42 -6.54 14.38
CA PHE A 68 -2.28 -6.22 13.54
C PHE A 68 -1.44 -5.05 14.10
N SER A 69 -1.14 -5.07 15.40
CA SER A 69 -0.38 -4.02 16.09
C SER A 69 0.99 -3.67 15.48
N SER A 70 1.62 -4.63 14.78
CA SER A 70 2.91 -4.41 14.08
C SER A 70 2.77 -3.77 12.69
N PHE A 71 1.55 -3.47 12.23
CA PHE A 71 1.29 -2.90 10.91
C PHE A 71 2.06 -1.60 10.62
N PRO A 72 2.15 -0.60 11.52
CA PRO A 72 2.91 0.63 11.24
C PRO A 72 4.38 0.36 10.96
N THR A 73 5.01 -0.56 11.70
CA THR A 73 6.40 -0.95 11.49
C THR A 73 6.58 -1.69 10.17
N ILE A 74 5.67 -2.60 9.83
CA ILE A 74 5.67 -3.32 8.55
C ILE A 74 5.49 -2.36 7.38
N LEU A 75 4.63 -1.34 7.53
CA LEU A 75 4.42 -0.29 6.54
C LEU A 75 5.72 0.50 6.27
N LEU A 76 6.46 0.85 7.32
CA LEU A 76 7.76 1.51 7.18
C LEU A 76 8.76 0.61 6.45
N ILE A 77 8.87 -0.66 6.82
CA ILE A 77 9.78 -1.61 6.17
C ILE A 77 9.41 -1.79 4.69
N ALA A 78 8.14 -2.04 4.38
CA ALA A 78 7.66 -2.20 3.00
C ALA A 78 7.97 -0.97 2.15
N THR A 79 7.78 0.23 2.72
CA THR A 79 8.06 1.50 2.04
C THR A 79 9.57 1.71 1.85
N MET A 80 10.39 1.41 2.86
CA MET A 80 11.85 1.49 2.75
C MET A 80 12.41 0.50 1.73
N THR A 81 11.92 -0.75 1.71
CA THR A 81 12.30 -1.75 0.70
C THR A 81 11.97 -1.24 -0.69
N ARG A 82 10.76 -0.70 -0.90
CA ARG A 82 10.34 -0.12 -2.18
C ARG A 82 11.22 1.05 -2.61
N LEU A 83 11.50 2.00 -1.71
CA LEU A 83 12.33 3.14 -2.00
C LEU A 83 13.78 2.73 -2.35
N ALA A 84 14.33 1.77 -1.62
CA ALA A 84 15.65 1.22 -1.90
C ALA A 84 15.70 0.54 -3.27
N LEU A 85 14.69 -0.27 -3.62
CA LEU A 85 14.58 -0.90 -4.93
C LEU A 85 14.42 0.12 -6.05
N ASN A 86 13.60 1.16 -5.88
CA ASN A 86 13.46 2.27 -6.84
C ASN A 86 14.79 2.97 -7.14
N ILE A 87 15.63 3.15 -6.12
CA ILE A 87 16.95 3.78 -6.30
C ILE A 87 17.92 2.82 -6.99
N ALA A 88 17.84 1.52 -6.68
CA ALA A 88 18.63 0.49 -7.34
C ALA A 88 18.24 0.33 -8.83
N THR A 89 16.95 0.29 -9.15
CA THR A 89 16.43 0.21 -10.53
C THR A 89 16.81 1.44 -11.32
N THR A 90 16.62 2.64 -10.76
CA THR A 90 17.06 3.91 -11.35
C THR A 90 18.54 3.88 -11.73
N ARG A 91 19.41 3.39 -10.83
CA ARG A 91 20.83 3.26 -11.13
C ARG A 91 21.06 2.35 -12.33
N VAL A 92 20.42 1.19 -12.38
CA VAL A 92 20.58 0.23 -13.49
C VAL A 92 20.05 0.82 -14.79
N ILE A 93 18.87 1.45 -14.77
CA ILE A 93 18.28 2.13 -15.94
C ILE A 93 19.25 3.19 -16.48
N LEU A 94 19.80 4.06 -15.63
CA LEU A 94 20.69 5.14 -16.07
C LEU A 94 22.10 4.66 -16.47
N SER A 95 22.54 3.49 -16.02
CA SER A 95 23.89 2.97 -16.29
C SER A 95 23.97 1.95 -17.43
N HIS A 96 22.93 1.12 -17.57
CA HIS A 96 22.88 0.02 -18.55
C HIS A 96 21.67 0.14 -19.48
N GLY A 97 20.82 1.18 -19.36
CA GLY A 97 19.66 1.36 -20.23
C GLY A 97 20.03 1.44 -21.72
N ASN A 98 21.27 1.79 -22.06
CA ASN A 98 21.76 1.78 -23.42
C ASN A 98 21.90 0.37 -24.04
N GLU A 99 21.90 -0.69 -23.23
CA GLU A 99 22.00 -2.08 -23.68
C GLU A 99 20.64 -2.65 -24.14
N GLY A 100 19.56 -1.88 -23.99
CA GLY A 100 18.23 -2.20 -24.49
C GLY A 100 17.18 -2.33 -23.39
N HIS A 101 16.00 -2.83 -23.78
CA HIS A 101 14.82 -2.82 -22.92
C HIS A 101 14.87 -3.87 -21.79
N GLU A 102 15.71 -4.91 -21.91
CA GLU A 102 15.87 -5.93 -20.86
C GLU A 102 16.97 -5.59 -19.84
N ALA A 103 17.74 -4.53 -20.06
CA ALA A 103 18.89 -4.17 -19.23
C ALA A 103 18.51 -3.85 -17.77
N ALA A 104 17.27 -3.40 -17.53
CA ALA A 104 16.77 -3.07 -16.20
C ALA A 104 16.14 -4.24 -15.44
N GLY A 105 16.06 -5.44 -16.03
CA GLY A 105 15.39 -6.61 -15.45
C GLY A 105 14.10 -6.98 -16.18
N GLY A 106 13.75 -8.26 -16.12
CA GLY A 106 12.60 -8.83 -16.83
C GLY A 106 11.26 -8.34 -16.29
N VAL A 107 11.18 -7.99 -15.00
CA VAL A 107 9.95 -7.46 -14.41
C VAL A 107 9.66 -6.07 -14.98
N ILE A 108 10.63 -5.17 -15.00
CA ILE A 108 10.48 -3.81 -15.55
C ILE A 108 10.14 -3.87 -17.05
N ALA A 109 10.86 -4.68 -17.81
CA ALA A 109 10.61 -4.87 -19.24
C ALA A 109 9.19 -5.41 -19.50
N GLY A 110 8.75 -6.40 -18.71
CA GLY A 110 7.40 -6.97 -18.81
C GLY A 110 6.31 -5.92 -18.57
N PHE A 111 6.43 -5.12 -17.51
CA PHE A 111 5.47 -4.05 -17.22
C PHE A 111 5.49 -2.91 -18.24
N ALA A 112 6.67 -2.54 -18.75
CA ALA A 112 6.79 -1.58 -19.84
C ALA A 112 6.06 -2.09 -21.10
N SER A 113 6.27 -3.35 -21.48
CA SER A 113 5.61 -3.94 -22.65
C SER A 113 4.08 -3.99 -22.52
N LEU A 114 3.58 -4.26 -21.30
CA LEU A 114 2.15 -4.34 -21.01
C LEU A 114 1.44 -3.01 -21.27
N VAL A 115 2.01 -1.89 -20.83
CA VAL A 115 1.40 -0.57 -21.01
C VAL A 115 1.65 0.01 -22.39
N MET A 116 2.81 -0.29 -22.98
CA MET A 116 3.17 0.28 -24.28
C MET A 116 2.41 -0.39 -25.43
N SER A 117 1.97 -1.65 -25.31
CA SER A 117 1.09 -2.34 -26.29
C SER A 117 1.50 -2.17 -27.77
N GLY A 118 2.80 -1.99 -28.04
CA GLY A 118 3.36 -1.78 -29.38
C GLY A 118 3.37 -0.34 -29.90
N ASP A 119 2.72 0.63 -29.23
CA ASP A 119 2.72 2.04 -29.61
C ASP A 119 3.27 2.92 -28.48
N PHE A 120 4.44 3.50 -28.75
CA PHE A 120 5.16 4.37 -27.80
C PHE A 120 4.33 5.57 -27.32
N VAL A 121 3.60 6.22 -28.23
CA VAL A 121 2.87 7.45 -27.93
C VAL A 121 1.63 7.15 -27.09
N ILE A 122 0.88 6.11 -27.46
CA ILE A 122 -0.29 5.67 -26.70
C ILE A 122 0.16 5.23 -25.31
N GLY A 123 1.23 4.42 -25.22
CA GLY A 123 1.79 3.97 -23.95
C GLY A 123 2.21 5.12 -23.02
N LEU A 124 2.86 6.14 -23.57
CA LEU A 124 3.23 7.34 -22.81
C LEU A 124 2.01 8.09 -22.27
N ILE A 125 0.96 8.27 -23.09
CA ILE A 125 -0.29 8.94 -22.65
C ILE A 125 -0.96 8.14 -21.54
N VAL A 126 -1.10 6.81 -21.72
CA VAL A 126 -1.68 5.92 -20.70
C VAL A 126 -0.88 5.97 -19.41
N PHE A 127 0.45 5.95 -19.50
CA PHE A 127 1.33 6.10 -18.33
C PHE A 127 1.11 7.41 -17.59
N LEU A 128 1.05 8.54 -18.31
CA LEU A 128 0.79 9.86 -17.71
C LEU A 128 -0.57 9.91 -17.00
N ILE A 129 -1.59 9.26 -17.56
CA ILE A 129 -2.90 9.12 -16.90
C ILE A 129 -2.77 8.27 -15.63
N LEU A 130 -2.13 7.11 -15.72
CA LEU A 130 -1.97 6.18 -14.59
C LEU A 130 -1.22 6.82 -13.42
N ILE A 131 -0.08 7.45 -13.68
CA ILE A 131 0.70 8.12 -12.62
C ILE A 131 -0.07 9.29 -12.00
N THR A 132 -0.84 10.02 -12.81
CA THR A 132 -1.68 11.13 -12.32
C THR A 132 -2.78 10.62 -11.40
N ILE A 133 -3.52 9.57 -11.80
CA ILE A 133 -4.58 8.97 -10.98
C ILE A 133 -3.99 8.37 -9.71
N ASN A 134 -2.87 7.63 -9.83
CA ASN A 134 -2.17 7.03 -8.70
C ASN A 134 -1.79 8.07 -7.65
N PHE A 135 -1.20 9.19 -8.07
CA PHE A 135 -0.73 10.21 -7.14
C PHE A 135 -1.86 11.09 -6.61
N ILE A 136 -2.69 11.66 -7.49
CA ILE A 136 -3.71 12.65 -7.12
C ILE A 136 -4.89 12.00 -6.41
N VAL A 137 -5.37 10.87 -6.90
CA VAL A 137 -6.58 10.23 -6.39
C VAL A 137 -6.23 9.24 -5.31
N ILE A 138 -5.37 8.27 -5.61
CA ILE A 138 -5.21 7.11 -4.73
C ILE A 138 -4.29 7.43 -3.55
N THR A 139 -3.07 7.87 -3.81
CA THR A 139 -2.09 8.16 -2.75
C THR A 139 -2.59 9.27 -1.84
N LYS A 140 -2.95 10.44 -2.39
CA LYS A 140 -3.45 11.56 -1.58
C LYS A 140 -4.78 11.23 -0.89
N GLY A 141 -5.68 10.51 -1.57
CA GLY A 141 -6.96 10.11 -1.01
C GLY A 141 -6.80 9.14 0.16
N ALA A 142 -6.06 8.05 -0.03
CA ALA A 142 -5.80 7.04 1.00
C ALA A 142 -5.03 7.62 2.19
N THR A 143 -4.01 8.45 1.93
CA THR A 143 -3.25 9.13 2.99
C THR A 143 -4.17 10.02 3.82
N ARG A 144 -5.04 10.82 3.18
CA ARG A 144 -5.96 11.69 3.90
C ARG A 144 -6.93 10.89 4.77
N ILE A 145 -7.47 9.78 4.24
CA ILE A 145 -8.38 8.91 5.00
C ILE A 145 -7.66 8.32 6.22
N ALA A 146 -6.42 7.86 6.05
CA ALA A 146 -5.63 7.30 7.14
C ALA A 146 -5.24 8.36 8.19
N GLU A 147 -4.78 9.54 7.77
CA GLU A 147 -4.40 10.65 8.66
C GLU A 147 -5.61 11.15 9.47
N VAL A 148 -6.72 11.43 8.79
CA VAL A 148 -7.93 11.96 9.42
C VAL A 148 -8.58 10.92 10.32
N GLY A 149 -8.66 9.66 9.89
CA GLY A 149 -9.24 8.58 10.69
C GLY A 149 -8.41 8.26 11.94
N ALA A 150 -7.08 8.25 11.84
CA ALA A 150 -6.20 8.10 12.99
C ALA A 150 -6.38 9.26 13.97
N ARG A 151 -6.43 10.51 13.47
CA ARG A 151 -6.62 11.69 14.31
C ARG A 151 -7.95 11.69 15.04
N PHE A 152 -9.06 11.40 14.37
CA PHE A 152 -10.36 11.32 15.05
C PHE A 152 -10.41 10.21 16.10
N THR A 153 -9.75 9.09 15.83
CA THR A 153 -9.66 8.00 16.80
C THR A 153 -8.84 8.40 18.02
N LEU A 154 -7.72 9.12 17.82
CA LEU A 154 -6.89 9.67 18.90
C LEU A 154 -7.64 10.75 19.71
N ASP A 155 -8.38 11.63 19.05
CA ASP A 155 -9.18 12.68 19.70
C ASP A 155 -10.32 12.10 20.57
N ALA A 156 -10.77 10.87 20.28
CA ALA A 156 -11.79 10.17 21.07
C ALA A 156 -11.25 9.48 22.34
N ILE A 157 -9.92 9.34 22.49
CA ILE A 157 -9.30 8.60 23.61
C ILE A 157 -9.64 9.20 24.98
N PRO A 158 -9.54 10.53 25.21
CA PRO A 158 -9.92 11.10 26.51
C PRO A 158 -11.37 10.82 26.88
N GLY A 159 -12.29 10.84 25.90
CA GLY A 159 -13.69 10.49 26.11
C GLY A 159 -13.87 9.02 26.52
N LYS A 160 -13.15 8.10 25.87
CA LYS A 160 -13.14 6.68 26.26
C LYS A 160 -12.54 6.47 27.66
N GLN A 161 -11.47 7.19 28.03
CA GLN A 161 -10.89 7.16 29.40
C GLN A 161 -11.91 7.61 30.44
N MET A 162 -12.55 8.77 30.22
CA MET A 162 -13.58 9.29 31.13
C MET A 162 -14.76 8.32 31.28
N SER A 163 -15.16 7.63 30.21
CA SER A 163 -16.20 6.60 30.27
C SER A 163 -15.79 5.42 31.16
N ILE A 164 -14.54 4.96 31.08
CA ILE A 164 -14.02 3.87 31.93
C ILE A 164 -14.02 4.31 33.40
N ASP A 165 -13.59 5.54 33.68
CA ASP A 165 -13.54 6.08 35.04
C ASP A 165 -14.95 6.28 35.64
N ALA A 166 -15.90 6.71 34.80
CA ALA A 166 -17.30 6.83 35.19
C ALA A 166 -17.93 5.46 35.47
N ASP A 167 -17.69 4.46 34.62
CA ASP A 167 -18.20 3.09 34.80
C ASP A 167 -17.65 2.44 36.08
N LEU A 168 -16.35 2.65 36.37
CA LEU A 168 -15.71 2.17 37.60
C LEU A 168 -16.28 2.86 38.84
N SER A 169 -16.46 4.18 38.78
CA SER A 169 -17.03 4.98 39.88
C SER A 169 -18.51 4.64 40.13
N ALA A 170 -19.25 4.27 39.08
CA ALA A 170 -20.63 3.81 39.16
C ALA A 170 -20.76 2.33 39.60
N GLY A 171 -19.65 1.60 39.74
CA GLY A 171 -19.64 0.18 40.09
C GLY A 171 -20.15 -0.75 38.98
N ILE A 172 -20.21 -0.28 37.73
CA ILE A 172 -20.61 -1.08 36.56
C ILE A 172 -19.50 -2.07 36.19
N ILE A 173 -18.23 -1.68 36.38
CA ILE A 173 -17.04 -2.50 36.13
C ILE A 173 -16.17 -2.58 37.39
N ASP A 174 -15.33 -3.61 37.48
CA ASP A 174 -14.34 -3.76 38.55
C ASP A 174 -12.96 -3.15 38.18
N GLU A 175 -12.06 -3.07 39.15
CA GLU A 175 -10.70 -2.50 38.94
C GLU A 175 -9.90 -3.29 37.91
N LYS A 176 -10.09 -4.62 37.83
CA LYS A 176 -9.35 -5.47 36.89
C LYS A 176 -9.79 -5.21 35.46
N GLU A 177 -11.08 -5.09 35.22
CA GLU A 177 -11.68 -4.77 33.94
C GLU A 177 -11.34 -3.33 33.52
N ALA A 178 -11.38 -2.38 34.45
CA ALA A 178 -10.94 -1.01 34.21
C ALA A 178 -9.46 -0.97 33.78
N GLN A 179 -8.58 -1.71 34.46
CA GLN A 179 -7.16 -1.81 34.09
C GLN A 179 -6.98 -2.46 32.71
N ARG A 180 -7.74 -3.52 32.39
CA ARG A 180 -7.72 -4.17 31.07
C ARG A 180 -8.13 -3.21 29.96
N ARG A 181 -9.23 -2.47 30.13
CA ARG A 181 -9.72 -1.51 29.14
C ARG A 181 -8.78 -0.32 28.96
N ARG A 182 -8.18 0.18 30.05
CA ARG A 182 -7.15 1.25 29.97
C ARG A 182 -5.93 0.78 29.17
N LYS A 183 -5.49 -0.48 29.36
CA LYS A 183 -4.39 -1.05 28.57
C LYS A 183 -4.74 -1.19 27.09
N GLU A 184 -5.93 -1.68 26.76
CA GLU A 184 -6.41 -1.78 25.36
C GLU A 184 -6.45 -0.37 24.71
N LEU A 185 -6.85 0.65 25.48
CA LEU A 185 -6.89 2.03 25.02
C LEU A 185 -5.48 2.65 24.84
N GLU A 186 -4.52 2.27 25.68
CA GLU A 186 -3.10 2.65 25.52
C GLU A 186 -2.51 2.03 24.23
N GLU A 187 -2.79 0.75 23.98
CA GLU A 187 -2.40 0.05 22.76
C GLU A 187 -3.05 0.71 21.53
N GLU A 188 -4.33 1.10 21.61
CA GLU A 188 -5.05 1.85 20.56
C GLU A 188 -4.36 3.20 20.29
N SER A 189 -4.03 3.96 21.35
CA SER A 189 -3.32 5.24 21.24
C SER A 189 -1.97 5.09 20.55
N SER A 190 -1.18 4.09 20.96
CA SER A 190 0.16 3.85 20.41
C SER A 190 0.07 3.45 18.94
N PHE A 191 -0.87 2.57 18.60
CA PHE A 191 -1.09 2.10 17.24
C PHE A 191 -1.50 3.23 16.29
N PHE A 192 -2.53 4.01 16.62
CA PHE A 192 -2.98 5.10 15.75
C PHE A 192 -1.98 6.27 15.70
N GLY A 193 -1.23 6.51 16.78
CA GLY A 193 -0.12 7.47 16.79
C GLY A 193 1.02 7.06 15.85
N ALA A 194 1.42 5.79 15.88
CA ALA A 194 2.43 5.24 14.97
C ALA A 194 1.92 5.22 13.51
N MET A 195 0.63 4.95 13.30
CA MET A 195 -0.01 4.99 11.98
C MET A 195 -0.01 6.38 11.35
N ASP A 196 -0.28 7.45 12.10
CA ASP A 196 -0.20 8.82 11.60
C ASP A 196 1.23 9.15 11.11
N GLY A 197 2.23 8.75 11.89
CA GLY A 197 3.65 8.90 11.51
C GLY A 197 4.01 8.10 10.25
N ALA A 198 3.66 6.81 10.19
CA ALA A 198 3.95 5.96 9.05
C ALA A 198 3.24 6.42 7.76
N SER A 199 2.02 6.95 7.87
CA SER A 199 1.26 7.49 6.72
C SER A 199 1.95 8.71 6.09
N LYS A 200 2.57 9.58 6.89
CA LYS A 200 3.39 10.70 6.39
C LYS A 200 4.61 10.23 5.62
N PHE A 201 5.22 9.11 6.03
CA PHE A 201 6.35 8.50 5.34
C PHE A 201 5.94 7.94 3.97
N VAL A 202 4.80 7.25 3.89
CA VAL A 202 4.24 6.74 2.62
C VAL A 202 3.93 7.88 1.64
N ARG A 203 3.41 9.01 2.13
CA ARG A 203 3.19 10.20 1.31
C ARG A 203 4.49 10.76 0.72
N GLY A 204 5.55 10.79 1.53
CA GLY A 204 6.88 11.22 1.07
C GLY A 204 7.43 10.31 -0.02
N ASP A 205 7.27 9.00 0.14
CA ASP A 205 7.68 8.00 -0.85
C ASP A 205 6.98 8.17 -2.20
N ALA A 206 5.67 8.41 -2.22
CA ALA A 206 4.94 8.63 -3.47
C ALA A 206 5.40 9.88 -4.24
N VAL A 207 5.77 10.95 -3.52
CA VAL A 207 6.38 12.14 -4.14
C VAL A 207 7.77 11.80 -4.68
N ALA A 208 8.57 11.06 -3.92
CA ALA A 208 9.90 10.63 -4.35
C ALA A 208 9.83 9.76 -5.62
N GLY A 209 8.88 8.82 -5.71
CA GLY A 209 8.68 7.98 -6.89
C GLY A 209 8.36 8.78 -8.17
N LEU A 210 7.55 9.83 -8.06
CA LEU A 210 7.28 10.74 -9.17
C LEU A 210 8.54 11.50 -9.61
N ILE A 211 9.33 12.00 -8.64
CA ILE A 211 10.60 12.69 -8.92
C ILE A 211 11.58 11.72 -9.59
N ILE A 212 11.71 10.50 -9.08
CA ILE A 212 12.58 9.45 -9.63
C ILE A 212 12.19 9.14 -11.07
N THR A 213 10.89 8.98 -11.36
CA THR A 213 10.38 8.76 -12.72
C THR A 213 10.82 9.89 -13.65
N CYS A 214 10.67 11.14 -13.24
CA CYS A 214 11.13 12.29 -14.02
C CYS A 214 12.65 12.26 -14.24
N ILE A 215 13.43 11.95 -13.20
CA ILE A 215 14.89 11.83 -13.30
C ILE A 215 15.27 10.71 -14.29
N ASN A 216 14.57 9.58 -14.27
CA ASN A 216 14.85 8.45 -15.16
C ASN A 216 14.58 8.81 -16.63
N VAL A 217 13.46 9.49 -16.89
CA VAL A 217 13.12 9.95 -18.25
C VAL A 217 14.13 10.99 -18.74
N PHE A 218 14.27 12.12 -18.03
CA PHE A 218 15.10 13.23 -18.51
C PHE A 218 16.60 12.92 -18.41
N GLY A 219 17.04 12.38 -17.27
CA GLY A 219 18.43 11.98 -17.04
C GLY A 219 18.85 10.87 -17.98
N GLY A 220 17.97 9.90 -18.23
CA GLY A 220 18.21 8.81 -19.17
C GLY A 220 18.43 9.30 -20.60
N ILE A 221 17.56 10.18 -21.11
CA ILE A 221 17.70 10.76 -22.45
C ILE A 221 19.02 11.55 -22.58
N ILE A 222 19.35 12.36 -21.56
CA ILE A 222 20.61 13.14 -21.55
C ILE A 222 21.82 12.20 -21.58
N ILE A 223 21.85 11.17 -20.73
CA ILE A 223 22.94 10.21 -20.66
C ILE A 223 23.04 9.41 -21.97
N GLY A 224 21.92 8.93 -22.50
CA GLY A 224 21.86 8.20 -23.77
C GLY A 224 22.43 9.01 -24.94
N TYR A 225 22.01 10.27 -25.08
CA TYR A 225 22.48 11.15 -26.15
C TYR A 225 23.95 11.56 -25.99
N PHE A 226 24.33 12.10 -24.82
CA PHE A 226 25.67 12.68 -24.63
C PHE A 226 26.76 11.64 -24.34
N ARG A 227 26.44 10.56 -23.62
CA ARG A 227 27.44 9.59 -23.14
C ARG A 227 27.50 8.32 -23.99
N HIS A 228 26.36 7.87 -24.51
CA HIS A 228 26.28 6.63 -25.30
C HIS A 228 26.12 6.87 -26.80
N GLY A 229 26.06 8.13 -27.25
CA GLY A 229 25.99 8.49 -28.67
C GLY A 229 24.71 8.06 -29.36
N MET A 230 23.63 7.81 -28.59
CA MET A 230 22.35 7.38 -29.14
C MET A 230 21.63 8.55 -29.83
N PRO A 231 20.96 8.32 -30.98
CA PRO A 231 20.01 9.28 -31.54
C PRO A 231 18.94 9.65 -30.50
N ILE A 232 18.55 10.93 -30.44
CA ILE A 232 17.63 11.42 -29.40
C ILE A 232 16.28 10.68 -29.39
N GLY A 233 15.79 10.24 -30.55
CA GLY A 233 14.56 9.45 -30.67
C GLY A 233 14.70 8.04 -30.10
N GLU A 234 15.85 7.40 -30.30
CA GLU A 234 16.14 6.06 -29.76
C GLU A 234 16.39 6.12 -28.25
N ALA A 235 17.14 7.11 -27.78
CA ALA A 235 17.32 7.37 -26.36
C ALA A 235 15.96 7.65 -25.67
N ALA A 236 15.10 8.47 -26.29
CA ALA A 236 13.76 8.72 -25.78
C ALA A 236 12.94 7.43 -25.72
N ASP A 237 12.95 6.62 -26.78
CA ASP A 237 12.21 5.36 -26.78
C ASP A 237 12.65 4.45 -25.63
N VAL A 238 13.94 4.12 -25.54
CA VAL A 238 14.45 3.16 -24.55
C VAL A 238 14.27 3.66 -23.12
N PHE A 239 14.73 4.88 -22.81
CA PHE A 239 14.70 5.37 -21.43
C PHE A 239 13.28 5.70 -20.95
N VAL A 240 12.38 6.16 -21.83
CA VAL A 240 10.98 6.33 -21.47
C VAL A 240 10.31 4.97 -21.24
N LYS A 241 10.53 3.96 -22.11
CA LYS A 241 9.96 2.61 -21.89
C LYS A 241 10.40 2.05 -20.53
N LEU A 242 11.69 2.10 -20.23
CA LEU A 242 12.25 1.62 -18.97
C LEU A 242 11.70 2.40 -17.76
N SER A 243 11.61 3.73 -17.87
CA SER A 243 11.07 4.58 -16.79
C SER A 243 9.58 4.35 -16.55
N VAL A 244 8.81 4.11 -17.61
CA VAL A 244 7.39 3.75 -17.55
C VAL A 244 7.23 2.42 -16.82
N GLY A 245 8.00 1.40 -17.22
CA GLY A 245 7.99 0.09 -16.58
C GLY A 245 8.34 0.17 -15.09
N ASP A 246 9.45 0.83 -14.75
CA ASP A 246 9.90 1.03 -13.38
C ASP A 246 8.85 1.78 -12.54
N GLY A 247 8.32 2.88 -13.06
CA GLY A 247 7.27 3.65 -12.41
C GLY A 247 6.02 2.82 -12.12
N LEU A 248 5.60 1.96 -13.05
CA LEU A 248 4.42 1.09 -12.87
C LEU A 248 4.67 -0.02 -11.84
N VAL A 249 5.81 -0.70 -11.92
CA VAL A 249 6.17 -1.78 -10.99
C VAL A 249 6.22 -1.26 -9.56
N SER A 250 6.83 -0.09 -9.36
CA SER A 250 6.98 0.51 -8.04
C SER A 250 5.67 1.07 -7.48
N GLN A 251 4.71 1.41 -8.35
CA GLN A 251 3.40 1.91 -7.93
C GLN A 251 2.45 0.81 -7.44
N MET A 252 2.52 -0.40 -7.98
CA MET A 252 1.62 -1.49 -7.58
C MET A 252 1.71 -1.81 -6.07
N PRO A 253 2.90 -2.06 -5.48
CA PRO A 253 3.07 -2.21 -4.05
C PRO A 253 2.50 -1.03 -3.24
N ALA A 254 2.77 0.21 -3.69
CA ALA A 254 2.32 1.42 -3.00
C ALA A 254 0.80 1.52 -2.94
N LEU A 255 0.11 1.19 -4.04
CA LEU A 255 -1.35 1.17 -4.11
C LEU A 255 -1.95 0.14 -3.17
N ILE A 256 -1.44 -1.09 -3.20
CA ILE A 256 -1.93 -2.21 -2.40
C ILE A 256 -1.78 -1.90 -0.91
N VAL A 257 -0.61 -1.40 -0.52
CA VAL A 257 -0.32 -1.02 0.88
C VAL A 257 -1.15 0.19 1.33
N SER A 258 -1.37 1.18 0.47
CA SER A 258 -2.21 2.34 0.77
C SER A 258 -3.67 1.94 0.98
N LEU A 259 -4.17 0.99 0.17
CA LEU A 259 -5.50 0.41 0.36
C LEU A 259 -5.58 -0.36 1.69
N ALA A 260 -4.58 -1.18 2.01
CA ALA A 260 -4.53 -1.91 3.27
C ALA A 260 -4.56 -0.95 4.49
N ALA A 261 -3.76 0.12 4.46
CA ALA A 261 -3.75 1.14 5.51
C ALA A 261 -5.09 1.88 5.62
N GLY A 262 -5.70 2.25 4.49
CA GLY A 262 -7.02 2.89 4.47
C GLY A 262 -8.12 2.00 5.03
N LEU A 263 -8.12 0.71 4.69
CA LEU A 263 -9.05 -0.28 5.25
C LEU A 263 -8.87 -0.43 6.76
N LEU A 264 -7.63 -0.49 7.23
CA LEU A 264 -7.31 -0.69 8.64
C LEU A 264 -7.77 0.49 9.51
N VAL A 265 -7.55 1.72 9.04
CA VAL A 265 -7.93 2.94 9.76
C VAL A 265 -9.44 3.22 9.68
N SER A 266 -10.06 2.98 8.53
CA SER A 266 -11.51 3.23 8.36
C SER A 266 -12.39 2.30 9.19
N ARG A 267 -11.86 1.18 9.70
CA ARG A 267 -12.60 0.27 10.57
C ARG A 267 -12.96 0.82 11.94
N GLY A 268 -12.30 1.88 12.43
CA GLY A 268 -12.77 2.74 13.55
C GLY A 268 -13.52 2.07 14.70
N GLY A 269 -13.07 0.89 15.17
CA GLY A 269 -13.68 0.17 16.30
C GLY A 269 -14.77 -0.88 15.96
N THR A 270 -15.10 -1.09 14.69
CA THR A 270 -15.98 -2.21 14.28
C THR A 270 -15.25 -3.55 14.38
N VAL A 271 -15.92 -4.54 15.01
CA VAL A 271 -15.42 -5.91 15.16
C VAL A 271 -16.00 -6.76 14.03
N GLY A 272 -15.13 -7.48 13.31
CA GLY A 272 -15.51 -8.31 12.17
C GLY A 272 -14.56 -8.13 11.00
N SER A 273 -14.36 -9.17 10.19
CA SER A 273 -13.56 -9.06 8.97
C SER A 273 -14.30 -8.24 7.89
N THR A 274 -13.56 -7.50 7.05
CA THR A 274 -14.17 -6.57 6.06
C THR A 274 -15.09 -7.29 5.09
N ASP A 275 -14.71 -8.51 4.68
CA ASP A 275 -15.52 -9.33 3.78
C ASP A 275 -16.89 -9.61 4.40
N GLN A 276 -16.94 -10.02 5.67
CA GLN A 276 -18.19 -10.29 6.37
C GLN A 276 -19.00 -9.00 6.59
N ALA A 277 -18.34 -7.90 6.97
CA ALA A 277 -19.03 -6.64 7.20
C ALA A 277 -19.69 -6.10 5.92
N VAL A 278 -18.95 -6.07 4.81
CA VAL A 278 -19.46 -5.57 3.52
C VAL A 278 -20.56 -6.48 2.99
N VAL A 279 -20.36 -7.80 3.03
CA VAL A 279 -21.38 -8.76 2.57
C VAL A 279 -22.62 -8.65 3.45
N ASN A 280 -22.51 -8.68 4.78
CA ASN A 280 -23.67 -8.60 5.67
C ASN A 280 -24.42 -7.27 5.54
N GLN A 281 -23.71 -6.14 5.37
CA GLN A 281 -24.34 -4.83 5.21
C GLN A 281 -25.05 -4.67 3.85
N LEU A 282 -24.43 -5.11 2.76
CA LEU A 282 -25.05 -5.01 1.43
C LEU A 282 -26.18 -6.04 1.25
N SER A 283 -25.99 -7.24 1.79
CA SER A 283 -27.00 -8.31 1.75
C SER A 283 -28.21 -8.00 2.63
N GLY A 284 -28.03 -7.29 3.75
CA GLY A 284 -29.11 -6.89 4.68
C GLY A 284 -30.17 -5.94 4.10
N TYR A 285 -30.05 -5.51 2.84
CA TYR A 285 -31.04 -4.68 2.15
C TYR A 285 -31.53 -5.31 0.84
N PRO A 286 -32.31 -6.42 0.88
CA PRO A 286 -32.80 -7.10 -0.32
C PRO A 286 -33.63 -6.19 -1.24
N ARG A 287 -34.32 -5.19 -0.67
CA ARG A 287 -35.03 -4.15 -1.44
C ARG A 287 -34.08 -3.33 -2.31
N ALA A 288 -32.92 -2.91 -1.80
CA ALA A 288 -31.94 -2.15 -2.58
C ALA A 288 -31.34 -3.00 -3.71
N LEU A 289 -31.08 -4.28 -3.45
CA LEU A 289 -30.62 -5.25 -4.45
C LEU A 289 -31.66 -5.44 -5.56
N SER A 290 -32.94 -5.58 -5.21
CA SER A 290 -34.03 -5.76 -6.18
C SER A 290 -34.22 -4.54 -7.09
N VAL A 291 -34.18 -3.32 -6.53
CA VAL A 291 -34.30 -2.08 -7.32
C VAL A 291 -33.09 -1.92 -8.26
N SER A 292 -31.89 -2.26 -7.78
CA SER A 292 -30.69 -2.24 -8.60
C SER A 292 -30.75 -3.26 -9.74
N ALA A 293 -31.26 -4.47 -9.47
CA ALA A 293 -31.47 -5.49 -10.49
C ALA A 293 -32.42 -5.03 -11.61
N VAL A 294 -33.56 -4.44 -11.23
CA VAL A 294 -34.53 -3.88 -12.19
C VAL A 294 -33.88 -2.79 -13.04
N LEU A 295 -33.11 -1.87 -12.42
CA LEU A 295 -32.38 -0.84 -13.15
C LEU A 295 -31.39 -1.44 -14.16
N MET A 296 -30.64 -2.49 -13.77
CA MET A 296 -29.72 -3.17 -14.70
C MET A 296 -30.46 -3.79 -15.88
N PHE A 297 -31.63 -4.40 -15.68
CA PHE A 297 -32.44 -4.93 -16.79
C PHE A 297 -33.00 -3.83 -17.70
N VAL A 298 -33.42 -2.69 -17.13
CA VAL A 298 -33.86 -1.53 -17.93
C VAL A 298 -32.71 -1.00 -18.79
N LEU A 299 -31.51 -0.88 -18.22
CA LEU A 299 -30.31 -0.46 -18.96
C LEU A 299 -29.91 -1.48 -20.03
N ALA A 300 -30.08 -2.78 -19.78
CA ALA A 300 -29.81 -3.82 -20.77
C ALA A 300 -30.67 -3.66 -22.03
N LEU A 301 -31.92 -3.19 -21.88
CA LEU A 301 -32.84 -2.96 -22.99
C LEU A 301 -32.58 -1.64 -23.74
N MET A 302 -31.70 -0.78 -23.24
CA MET A 302 -31.40 0.50 -23.88
C MET A 302 -30.51 0.28 -25.13
N PRO A 303 -30.93 0.79 -26.31
CA PRO A 303 -30.15 0.62 -27.53
C PRO A 303 -28.80 1.33 -27.41
N GLY A 304 -27.72 0.62 -27.77
CA GLY A 304 -26.34 1.12 -27.69
C GLY A 304 -25.55 0.64 -26.46
N LEU A 305 -26.19 -0.03 -25.48
CA LEU A 305 -25.49 -0.64 -24.34
C LEU A 305 -25.22 -2.15 -24.56
N PRO A 306 -24.11 -2.69 -24.02
CA PRO A 306 -23.79 -4.11 -24.12
C PRO A 306 -24.77 -4.94 -23.29
N PHE A 307 -25.71 -5.64 -23.93
CA PHE A 307 -26.78 -6.41 -23.27
C PHE A 307 -26.28 -7.42 -22.23
N VAL A 308 -25.26 -8.21 -22.57
CA VAL A 308 -24.81 -9.36 -21.77
C VAL A 308 -24.32 -8.94 -20.37
N PRO A 309 -23.38 -7.98 -20.19
CA PRO A 309 -22.96 -7.53 -18.87
C PRO A 309 -24.11 -7.07 -17.97
N PHE A 310 -25.06 -6.28 -18.50
CA PHE A 310 -26.16 -5.74 -17.71
C PHE A 310 -27.16 -6.81 -17.28
N VAL A 311 -27.47 -7.77 -18.16
CA VAL A 311 -28.34 -8.90 -17.81
C VAL A 311 -27.69 -9.82 -16.79
N VAL A 312 -26.39 -10.11 -16.93
CA VAL A 312 -25.66 -10.94 -15.96
C VAL A 312 -25.61 -10.28 -14.59
N LEU A 313 -25.26 -8.99 -14.52
CA LEU A 313 -25.25 -8.24 -13.26
C LEU A 313 -26.65 -8.10 -12.65
N GLY A 314 -27.66 -7.80 -13.47
CA GLY A 314 -29.06 -7.76 -13.04
C GLY A 314 -29.55 -9.11 -12.49
N GLY A 315 -29.18 -10.21 -13.14
CA GLY A 315 -29.47 -11.57 -12.68
C GLY A 315 -28.78 -11.90 -11.35
N LEU A 316 -27.50 -11.55 -11.19
CA LEU A 316 -26.77 -11.74 -9.93
C LEU A 316 -27.39 -10.95 -8.78
N LEU A 317 -27.77 -9.69 -9.02
CA LEU A 317 -28.43 -8.85 -8.01
C LEU A 317 -29.83 -9.36 -7.64
N ALA A 318 -30.61 -9.81 -8.62
CA ALA A 318 -31.92 -10.42 -8.40
C ALA A 318 -31.80 -11.74 -7.62
N PHE A 319 -30.82 -12.57 -7.98
CA PHE A 319 -30.53 -13.82 -7.26
C PHE A 319 -30.09 -13.54 -5.82
N GLY A 320 -29.21 -12.56 -5.60
CA GLY A 320 -28.83 -12.12 -4.26
C GLY A 320 -30.02 -11.62 -3.44
N ALA A 321 -30.88 -10.79 -4.03
CA ALA A 321 -32.09 -10.31 -3.36
C ALA A 321 -33.08 -11.42 -2.98
N TRP A 322 -33.08 -12.54 -3.72
CA TRP A 322 -33.95 -13.68 -3.44
C TRP A 322 -33.33 -14.68 -2.44
N PHE A 323 -32.02 -14.87 -2.48
CA PHE A 323 -31.30 -15.81 -1.63
C PHE A 323 -31.04 -15.27 -0.21
N ILE A 324 -31.01 -13.94 -0.06
CA ILE A 324 -30.82 -13.28 1.23
C ILE A 324 -32.19 -12.92 1.83
N PRO A 325 -32.61 -13.55 2.95
CA PRO A 325 -33.91 -13.29 3.59
C PRO A 325 -34.05 -11.89 4.19
#